data_AF-Q8DZ76-F1
#
_entry.id   AF-Q8DZ76-F1
#
_cell.length_a   1.000
_cell.length_b   1.000
_cell.length_c   1.000
_cell.angle_alpha   90.00
_cell.angle_beta   90.00
_cell.angle_gamma   90.00
#
_symmetry.space_group_name_H-M   'P 1'
#
loop_
_entity.id
_entity.type
_entity.pdbx_description
1 polymer ?
#
loop_
_entity_poly.entity_id
_entity_poly.type
_entity_poly.pdbx_seq_one_letter_code
_entity_poly.pdbx_strand_id
1 'polypeptide(L)' 'MAFEPKNSELTKVLKESLDEEKKEIFSSEMNIRDFERTKQYQFTLQPSVRKKIDRLSKEKGYRSASSFINDFFKNL' A
#
# COMPACT_ATOMS: atom_id res chain seq x y z
N MET A 1 16.45 21.84 -39.23
CA MET A 1 17.01 20.49 -39.35
C MET A 1 15.89 19.50 -39.02
N ALA A 2 15.63 18.51 -39.88
CA ALA A 2 14.57 17.53 -39.67
C ALA A 2 15.13 16.30 -38.94
N PHE A 3 14.44 15.86 -37.88
CA PHE A 3 14.74 14.62 -37.17
C PHE A 3 14.38 13.44 -38.07
N GLU A 4 15.35 12.59 -38.42
CA GLU A 4 15.09 11.38 -39.20
C GLU A 4 14.62 10.25 -38.27
N PRO A 5 13.34 9.83 -38.33
CA PRO A 5 12.76 8.91 -37.35
C PRO A 5 13.17 7.44 -37.55
N LYS A 6 14.05 7.13 -38.52
CA LYS A 6 14.39 5.74 -38.92
C LYS A 6 15.84 5.36 -38.64
N ASN A 7 16.47 5.92 -37.61
CA ASN A 7 17.76 5.41 -37.17
C ASN A 7 17.55 4.17 -36.27
N SER A 8 17.73 2.99 -36.87
CA SER A 8 17.53 1.69 -36.20
C SER A 8 18.53 1.41 -35.09
N GLU A 9 19.70 2.07 -35.09
CA GLU A 9 20.73 1.90 -34.07
C GLU A 9 20.31 2.62 -32.78
N LEU A 10 19.80 3.85 -32.88
CA LEU A 10 19.32 4.63 -31.73
C LEU A 10 18.16 3.94 -31.00
N THR A 11 17.25 3.30 -31.74
CA THR A 11 16.12 2.58 -31.14
C THR A 11 16.53 1.29 -30.42
N LYS A 12 17.65 0.66 -30.80
CA LYS A 12 18.20 -0.51 -30.09
C LYS A 12 18.83 -0.09 -28.77
N VAL A 13 19.67 0.94 -28.78
CA VAL A 13 20.33 1.47 -27.58
C VAL A 13 19.30 1.94 -26.54
N LEU A 14 18.24 2.62 -26.98
CA LEU A 14 17.14 3.04 -26.08
C LEU A 14 16.37 1.86 -25.48
N LYS A 15 16.21 0.76 -26.22
CA LYS A 15 15.55 -0.44 -25.69
C LYS A 15 16.43 -1.16 -24.67
N GLU A 16 17.72 -1.31 -24.98
CA GLU A 16 18.68 -1.94 -24.08
C GLU A 16 18.78 -1.18 -22.75
N SER A 17 18.82 0.16 -22.76
CA SER A 17 18.84 0.96 -21.53
C SER A 17 17.58 0.80 -20.68
N LEU A 18 16.39 0.68 -21.32
CA LEU A 18 15.13 0.49 -20.62
C LEU A 18 14.97 -0.92 -20.02
N ASP A 19 15.62 -1.92 -20.62
CA ASP A 19 15.55 -3.30 -20.15
C ASP A 19 16.52 -3.58 -18.99
N GLU A 20 17.63 -2.83 -18.88
CA GLU A 20 18.51 -2.90 -17.70
C GLU A 20 17.87 -2.29 -16.44
N GLU A 21 17.14 -1.19 -16.56
CA GLU A 21 16.44 -0.57 -15.41
C GLU A 21 15.31 -1.44 -14.84
N LYS A 22 14.74 -2.35 -15.63
CA LYS A 22 13.64 -3.22 -15.18
C LYS A 22 14.08 -4.43 -14.36
N LYS A 23 15.36 -4.84 -14.44
CA LYS A 23 15.85 -6.04 -13.74
C LYS A 23 16.16 -5.81 -12.26
N GLU A 24 16.41 -4.57 -11.86
CA GLU A 24 16.79 -4.21 -10.48
C GLU A 24 15.60 -4.00 -9.54
N ILE A 25 14.35 -3.96 -10.03
CA ILE A 25 13.18 -3.62 -9.20
C ILE A 25 12.48 -4.87 -8.61
N PHE A 26 12.75 -6.07 -9.13
CA PHE A 26 12.06 -7.30 -8.72
C PHE A 26 12.85 -8.21 -7.76
N SER A 27 13.99 -7.76 -7.24
CA SER A 27 14.75 -8.45 -6.19
C SER A 27 14.41 -7.93 -4.80
N SER A 28 13.12 -7.92 -4.46
CA SER A 28 12.73 -7.94 -3.06
C SER A 28 11.84 -9.15 -2.84
N GLU A 29 12.48 -10.25 -2.47
CA GLU A 29 11.87 -11.28 -1.63
C GLU A 29 11.56 -10.62 -0.27
N MET A 30 10.64 -9.66 -0.27
CA MET A 30 9.98 -9.21 0.94
C MET A 30 9.30 -10.47 1.46
N ASN A 31 9.83 -11.00 2.56
CA ASN A 31 9.12 -11.93 3.43
C ASN A 31 7.68 -11.44 3.55
N ILE A 32 6.78 -12.06 2.78
CA ILE A 32 5.35 -11.80 2.84
C ILE A 32 4.91 -12.47 4.14
N ARG A 33 5.23 -11.83 5.26
CA ARG A 33 4.48 -12.04 6.51
C ARG A 33 3.04 -11.83 6.10
N ASP A 34 2.21 -12.85 6.27
CA ASP A 34 0.82 -12.90 5.81
C ASP A 34 0.11 -11.57 6.06
N PHE A 35 0.09 -10.72 5.03
CA PHE A 35 -0.52 -9.40 5.14
C PHE A 35 -2.02 -9.63 5.04
N GLU A 36 -2.67 -9.76 6.19
CA GLU A 36 -4.11 -9.88 6.24
C GLU A 36 -4.75 -8.60 5.71
N ARG A 37 -5.49 -8.75 4.61
CA ARG A 37 -6.24 -7.64 4.01
C ARG A 37 -7.41 -7.27 4.90
N THR A 38 -7.58 -5.97 5.14
CA THR A 38 -8.75 -5.43 5.83
C THR A 38 -10.02 -5.77 5.04
N LYS A 39 -10.97 -6.44 5.69
CA LYS A 39 -12.33 -6.64 5.19
C LYS A 39 -13.33 -5.77 5.97
N GLN A 40 -14.42 -5.40 5.32
CA GLN A 40 -15.52 -4.73 5.98
C GLN A 40 -16.41 -5.75 6.67
N TYR A 41 -16.61 -5.60 7.97
CA TYR A 41 -17.53 -6.41 8.76
C TYR A 41 -18.64 -5.51 9.33
N GLN A 42 -19.88 -6.01 9.32
CA GLN A 42 -20.98 -5.35 9.99
C GLN A 42 -21.04 -5.80 11.45
N PHE A 43 -20.99 -4.85 12.37
CA PHE A 43 -21.15 -5.09 13.80
C PHE A 43 -22.36 -4.31 14.31
N THR A 44 -23.17 -4.95 15.14
CA THR A 44 -24.17 -4.26 15.95
C THR A 44 -23.53 -3.82 17.25
N LEU A 45 -23.53 -2.52 17.50
CA LEU A 45 -22.94 -1.91 18.69
C LEU A 45 -23.95 -0.95 19.30
N GLN A 46 -23.93 -0.82 20.62
CA GLN A 46 -24.66 0.26 21.28
C GLN A 46 -24.08 1.62 20.85
N PRO A 47 -24.91 2.66 20.65
CA PRO A 47 -24.42 3.99 20.28
C PRO A 47 -23.44 4.59 21.29
N SER A 48 -23.62 4.29 22.57
CA SER A 48 -22.73 4.69 23.67
C SER A 48 -21.32 4.12 23.49
N VAL A 49 -21.22 2.83 23.19
CA VAL A 49 -19.95 2.11 22.97
C VAL A 49 -19.24 2.67 21.74
N ARG A 50 -19.97 2.89 20.64
CA ARG A 50 -19.39 3.47 19.42
C ARG A 50 -18.77 4.85 19.67
N LYS A 51 -19.49 5.74 20.36
CA LYS A 51 -18.97 7.07 20.75
C LYS A 51 -17.72 6.98 21.61
N LYS A 52 -17.66 6.02 22.54
CA LYS A 52 -16.49 5.81 23.40
C LYS A 52 -15.27 5.38 22.59
N ILE A 53 -15.44 4.47 21.63
CA ILE A 53 -14.36 4.03 20.73
C ILE A 53 -13.87 5.19 19.86
N ASP A 54 -14.80 5.95 19.28
CA ASP A 54 -14.45 7.12 18.48
C ASP A 54 -13.65 8.15 19.30
N ARG A 55 -13.99 8.35 20.58
CA ARG A 55 -13.21 9.21 21.49
C ARG A 55 -11.83 8.64 21.81
N LEU A 56 -11.74 7.36 22.20
CA LEU A 56 -10.48 6.69 22.53
C LEU A 56 -9.50 6.67 21.34
N SER A 57 -10.01 6.41 20.13
CA SER A 57 -9.19 6.43 18.91
C SER A 57 -8.57 7.81 18.67
N LYS A 58 -9.32 8.90 18.85
CA LYS A 58 -8.81 10.27 18.74
C LYS A 58 -7.79 10.60 19.84
N GLU A 59 -8.09 10.24 21.09
CA GLU A 59 -7.19 10.48 22.23
C GLU A 59 -5.84 9.77 22.06
N LYS A 60 -5.83 8.61 21.42
CA LYS A 60 -4.62 7.83 21.12
C LYS A 60 -3.97 8.18 19.76
N GLY A 61 -4.52 9.12 19.00
CA GLY A 61 -3.95 9.57 17.73
C GLY A 61 -4.18 8.65 16.53
N TYR A 62 -5.14 7.72 16.61
CA TYR A 62 -5.48 6.85 15.48
C TYR A 62 -6.33 7.60 14.44
N ARG A 63 -6.14 7.23 13.16
CA ARG A 63 -6.90 7.78 12.03
C ARG A 63 -8.39 7.44 12.08
N SER A 64 -8.76 6.30 12.67
CA SER A 64 -10.14 5.84 12.74
C SER A 64 -10.37 4.85 13.89
N ALA A 65 -11.63 4.72 14.31
CA ALA A 65 -12.08 3.68 15.23
C ALA A 65 -11.72 2.27 14.73
N SER A 66 -11.88 1.99 13.43
CA SER A 66 -11.54 0.68 12.86
C SER A 66 -10.05 0.37 12.97
N SER A 67 -9.18 1.37 12.76
CA SER A 67 -7.73 1.20 12.92
C SER A 67 -7.37 0.92 14.38
N PHE A 68 -7.98 1.67 15.31
CA PHE A 68 -7.80 1.45 16.74
C PHE A 68 -8.25 0.05 17.16
N ILE A 69 -9.43 -0.39 16.73
CA ILE A 69 -9.98 -1.71 17.04
C ILE A 69 -9.05 -2.81 16.50
N ASN A 70 -8.59 -2.69 15.25
CA ASN A 70 -7.73 -3.68 14.63
C ASN A 70 -6.40 -3.82 15.40
N ASP A 71 -5.79 -2.71 15.76
CA ASP A 71 -4.55 -2.70 16.54
C ASP A 71 -4.77 -3.20 17.97
N PHE A 72 -5.88 -2.81 18.60
CA PHE A 72 -6.26 -3.29 19.93
C PHE A 72 -6.40 -4.81 19.98
N PHE A 73 -7.08 -5.43 19.01
CA PHE A 73 -7.24 -6.88 18.98
C PHE A 73 -5.99 -7.64 18.53
N LYS A 74 -5.10 -7.01 17.75
CA LYS A 74 -3.81 -7.61 17.40
C LYS A 74 -2.84 -7.70 18.57
N ASN A 75 -2.93 -6.76 19.51
CA ASN A 75 -2.05 -6.67 20.68
C ASN A 75 -2.71 -7.18 21.98
N LEU A 76 -3.86 -7.86 21.89
CA LEU A 76 -4.56 -8.45 23.03
C LEU A 76 -3.89 -9.76 23.48
#